data_AF-A0A7S2KS88-F1
#
_entry.id   AF-A0A7S2KS88-F1
#
_cell.length_a   1.000
_cell.length_b   1.000
_cell.length_c   1.000
_cell.angle_alpha   90.00
_cell.angle_beta   90.00
_cell.angle_gamma   90.00
#
_symmetry.space_group_name_H-M   'P 1'
#
loop_
_entity.id
_entity.type
_entity.pdbx_description
1 polymer ?
#
loop_
_entity_poly.entity_id
_entity_poly.type
_entity_poly.pdbx_seq_one_letter_code
_entity_poly.pdbx_strand_id
1 'polypeptide(L)'
;GGAGTPPAGASAAHVGLLEFAAAAKAETMPSPREPPLSEDLEGIIREVARTGLANGYPWDALRKLLARKVEIVLGEFWREAPDFQVQEGESFESAAVEPLTRSLLDARREGAPFTVQRLCELLAEPRGTYKSTRKFLYALQRAVLVTSTEEAVAPFDAEALAAAVAAAGAGGAPAGRKRKLPPELSNGVVSSE
;
A
#
# COMPACT_ATOMS: atom_id res chain seq x y z
N GLY A 1 -12.36 -32.70 14.28
CA GLY A 1 -12.73 -31.34 13.86
C GLY A 1 -12.69 -30.44 15.08
N GLY A 2 -11.59 -29.72 15.27
CA GLY A 2 -11.51 -28.71 16.33
C GLY A 2 -11.82 -27.35 15.73
N ALA A 3 -13.04 -26.86 15.95
CA ALA A 3 -13.35 -25.47 15.67
C ALA A 3 -12.61 -24.63 16.72
N GLY A 4 -11.51 -23.99 16.32
CA GLY A 4 -10.78 -23.07 17.16
C GLY A 4 -11.69 -21.87 17.48
N THR A 5 -12.13 -21.77 18.72
CA THR A 5 -12.75 -20.55 19.23
C THR A 5 -11.72 -19.42 19.12
N PRO A 6 -12.01 -18.31 18.41
CA PRO A 6 -11.05 -17.21 18.34
C PRO A 6 -10.84 -16.65 19.76
N PRO A 7 -9.64 -16.13 20.07
CA PRO A 7 -9.38 -15.50 21.36
C PRO A 7 -10.39 -14.37 21.57
N ALA A 8 -10.94 -14.24 22.78
CA ALA A 8 -12.04 -13.32 23.09
C ALA A 8 -11.79 -11.86 22.66
N GLY A 9 -10.52 -11.43 22.57
CA GLY A 9 -10.14 -10.09 22.09
C GLY A 9 -10.39 -9.85 20.59
N ALA A 10 -10.30 -10.86 19.73
CA ALA A 10 -10.52 -10.69 18.28
C ALA A 10 -11.99 -10.39 17.97
N SER A 11 -12.92 -10.96 18.75
CA SER A 11 -14.35 -10.71 18.60
C SER A 11 -14.74 -9.30 19.04
N ALA A 12 -14.12 -8.78 20.11
CA ALA A 12 -14.40 -7.43 20.61
C ALA A 12 -13.87 -6.36 19.65
N ALA A 13 -12.64 -6.53 19.14
CA ALA A 13 -12.06 -5.62 18.15
C ALA A 13 -12.89 -5.57 16.86
N HIS A 14 -13.40 -6.73 16.39
CA HIS A 14 -14.28 -6.78 15.22
C HIS A 14 -15.60 -6.01 15.44
N VAL A 15 -16.24 -6.16 16.61
CA VAL A 15 -17.45 -5.41 16.95
C VAL A 15 -17.15 -3.91 17.02
N GLY A 16 -16.08 -3.51 17.70
CA GLY A 16 -15.66 -2.11 17.79
C GLY A 16 -15.37 -1.49 16.43
N LEU A 17 -14.79 -2.24 15.49
CA LEU A 17 -14.57 -1.78 14.11
C LEU A 17 -15.88 -1.50 13.37
N LEU A 18 -16.88 -2.38 13.53
CA LEU A 18 -18.19 -2.20 12.91
C LEU A 18 -18.94 -1.00 13.49
N GLU A 19 -18.90 -0.83 14.81
CA GLU A 19 -19.49 0.33 15.49
C GLU A 19 -18.84 1.64 15.05
N PHE A 20 -17.51 1.66 14.99
CA PHE A 20 -16.74 2.79 14.46
C PHE A 20 -17.16 3.14 13.02
N ALA A 21 -17.24 2.13 12.14
CA ALA A 21 -17.61 2.33 10.76
C ALA A 21 -19.07 2.80 10.58
N ALA A 22 -19.98 2.35 11.45
CA ALA A 22 -21.37 2.80 11.47
C ALA A 22 -21.47 4.26 11.94
N ALA A 23 -20.72 4.65 12.97
CA ALA A 23 -20.65 6.03 13.44
C ALA A 23 -20.09 6.97 12.36
N ALA A 24 -19.05 6.54 11.63
CA ALA A 24 -18.48 7.31 10.53
C ALA A 24 -19.46 7.53 9.36
N LYS A 25 -20.40 6.60 9.13
CA LYS A 25 -21.44 6.73 8.09
C LYS A 25 -22.54 7.73 8.46
N ALA A 26 -22.77 7.97 9.75
CA ALA A 26 -23.88 8.80 10.24
C ALA A 26 -23.63 10.32 10.14
N GLU A 27 -22.53 10.76 9.51
CA GLU A 27 -22.16 12.18 9.31
C GLU A 27 -22.34 13.06 10.56
N THR A 28 -22.03 12.53 11.74
CA THR A 28 -21.54 13.40 12.82
C THR A 28 -20.09 13.71 12.48
N MET A 29 -19.88 14.63 11.53
CA MET A 29 -18.56 15.06 11.09
C MET A 29 -17.72 15.50 12.30
N PRO A 30 -16.60 14.85 12.62
CA PRO A 30 -15.89 15.22 13.82
C PRO A 30 -15.00 16.44 13.59
N SER A 31 -15.28 17.43 14.43
CA SER A 31 -14.44 18.59 14.71
C SER A 31 -12.98 18.18 15.00
N PRO A 32 -11.98 19.08 14.86
CA PRO A 32 -10.54 18.80 15.05
C PRO A 32 -10.09 18.33 16.45
N ARG A 33 -11.02 17.96 17.33
CA ARG A 33 -10.83 17.63 18.76
C ARG A 33 -11.27 16.21 19.14
N GLU A 34 -11.38 15.30 18.17
CA GLU A 34 -11.71 13.92 18.52
C GLU A 34 -10.60 13.22 19.32
N PRO A 35 -10.97 12.29 20.23
CA PRO A 35 -10.02 11.50 20.97
C PRO A 35 -9.17 10.62 20.02
N PRO A 36 -7.95 10.23 20.45
CA PRO A 36 -7.16 9.25 19.72
C PRO A 36 -7.98 7.97 19.50
N LEU A 37 -7.64 7.22 18.44
CA LEU A 37 -8.25 5.91 18.19
C LEU A 37 -8.11 5.01 19.43
N SER A 38 -9.13 4.20 19.70
CA SER A 38 -9.07 3.25 20.81
C SER A 38 -7.99 2.19 20.58
N GLU A 39 -7.46 1.60 21.66
CA GLU A 39 -6.44 0.55 21.57
C GLU A 39 -6.88 -0.68 20.77
N ASP A 40 -8.19 -0.99 20.76
CA ASP A 40 -8.72 -2.08 19.94
C ASP A 40 -8.60 -1.76 18.44
N LEU A 41 -8.90 -0.52 18.04
CA LEU A 41 -8.77 -0.06 16.65
C LEU A 41 -7.31 0.03 16.22
N GLU A 42 -6.43 0.57 17.08
CA GLU A 42 -4.98 0.54 16.84
C GLU A 42 -4.44 -0.89 16.78
N GLY A 43 -5.00 -1.79 17.59
CA GLY A 43 -4.72 -3.22 17.61
C GLY A 43 -4.98 -3.89 16.27
N ILE A 44 -6.09 -3.56 15.60
CA ILE A 44 -6.41 -4.06 14.26
C ILE A 44 -5.37 -3.61 13.23
N ILE A 45 -4.98 -2.34 13.25
CA ILE A 45 -3.97 -1.82 12.32
C ILE A 45 -2.63 -2.54 12.54
N ARG A 46 -2.21 -2.71 13.80
CA ARG A 46 -1.00 -3.46 14.17
C ARG A 46 -1.08 -4.93 13.76
N GLU A 47 -2.24 -5.56 13.89
CA GLU A 47 -2.45 -6.93 13.48
C GLU A 47 -2.29 -7.09 11.97
N VAL A 48 -2.98 -6.27 11.17
CA VAL A 48 -2.89 -6.30 9.70
C VAL A 48 -1.47 -5.96 9.24
N ALA A 49 -0.78 -5.01 9.88
CA ALA A 49 0.63 -4.71 9.58
C ALA A 49 1.53 -5.93 9.76
N ARG A 50 1.29 -6.74 10.81
CA ARG A 50 2.09 -7.92 11.14
C ARG A 50 1.76 -9.14 10.29
N THR A 51 0.49 -9.36 9.98
CA THR A 51 0.01 -10.61 9.35
C THR A 51 -0.28 -10.48 7.87
N GLY A 52 -0.58 -9.28 7.39
CA GLY A 52 -1.16 -9.04 6.06
C GLY A 52 -2.60 -9.51 5.91
N LEU A 53 -3.22 -10.12 6.92
CA LEU A 53 -4.55 -10.74 6.84
C LEU A 53 -5.68 -9.71 6.98
N ALA A 54 -5.88 -8.88 5.96
CA ALA A 54 -6.98 -7.91 5.92
C ALA A 54 -8.36 -8.57 5.76
N ASN A 55 -8.43 -9.77 5.19
CA ASN A 55 -9.66 -10.54 4.97
C ASN A 55 -10.38 -10.97 6.27
N GLY A 56 -9.72 -10.90 7.42
CA GLY A 56 -10.33 -11.09 8.74
C GLY A 56 -11.28 -9.95 9.15
N TYR A 57 -11.28 -8.84 8.42
CA TYR A 57 -12.08 -7.66 8.69
C TYR A 57 -12.91 -7.24 7.46
N PRO A 58 -14.12 -6.70 7.65
CA PRO A 58 -14.90 -6.14 6.56
C PRO A 58 -14.13 -4.96 5.96
N TRP A 59 -13.73 -5.06 4.70
CA TRP A 59 -12.93 -4.03 4.02
C TRP A 59 -13.56 -2.64 4.12
N ASP A 60 -14.88 -2.58 4.00
CA ASP A 60 -15.65 -1.35 4.09
C ASP A 60 -15.53 -0.64 5.44
N ALA A 61 -15.34 -1.40 6.52
CA ALA A 61 -15.08 -0.85 7.85
C ALA A 61 -13.59 -0.54 8.03
N LEU A 62 -12.71 -1.45 7.60
CA LEU A 62 -11.26 -1.29 7.68
C LEU A 62 -10.78 -0.04 6.93
N ARG A 63 -11.23 0.22 5.70
CA ARG A 63 -10.81 1.40 4.93
C ARG A 63 -11.24 2.72 5.55
N LYS A 64 -12.34 2.75 6.31
CA LYS A 64 -12.76 3.92 7.10
C LYS A 64 -11.81 4.14 8.28
N LEU A 65 -11.45 3.06 8.98
CA LEU A 65 -10.45 3.12 10.06
C LEU A 65 -9.10 3.62 9.53
N LEU A 66 -8.63 3.07 8.40
CA LEU A 66 -7.36 3.49 7.78
C LEU A 66 -7.41 4.95 7.34
N ALA A 67 -8.50 5.41 6.72
CA ALA A 67 -8.67 6.82 6.37
C ALA A 67 -8.57 7.73 7.61
N ARG A 68 -9.22 7.36 8.71
CA ARG A 68 -9.13 8.12 9.97
C ARG A 68 -7.71 8.14 10.53
N LYS A 69 -7.01 7.00 10.52
CA LYS A 69 -5.61 6.92 10.96
C LYS A 69 -4.68 7.77 10.09
N VAL A 70 -4.91 7.81 8.77
CA VAL A 70 -4.15 8.68 7.84
C VAL A 70 -4.27 10.15 8.24
N GLU A 71 -5.48 10.64 8.54
CA GLU A 71 -5.71 12.02 9.00
C GLU A 71 -4.92 12.34 10.27
N ILE A 72 -5.04 11.48 11.28
CA ILE A 72 -4.36 11.64 12.57
C ILE A 72 -2.84 11.70 12.37
N VAL A 73 -2.28 10.71 11.69
CA VAL A 73 -0.83 10.56 11.53
C VAL A 73 -0.25 11.67 10.66
N LEU A 74 -0.87 12.01 9.53
CA LEU A 74 -0.39 13.11 8.69
C LEU A 74 -0.53 14.46 9.38
N GLY A 75 -1.60 14.68 10.16
CA GLY A 75 -1.75 15.86 10.99
C GLY A 75 -0.63 16.00 12.03
N GLU A 76 -0.24 14.90 12.69
CA GLU A 76 0.90 14.87 13.62
C GLU A 76 2.23 15.16 12.93
N PHE A 77 2.49 14.51 11.80
CA PHE A 77 3.68 14.79 11.00
C PHE A 77 3.77 16.25 10.60
N TRP A 78 2.67 16.82 10.10
CA TRP A 78 2.64 18.21 9.68
C TRP A 78 2.88 19.18 10.84
N ARG A 79 2.31 18.91 12.03
CA ARG A 79 2.56 19.73 13.23
C ARG A 79 4.03 19.73 13.65
N GLU A 80 4.73 18.61 13.49
CA GLU A 80 6.12 18.48 13.95
C GLU A 80 7.16 18.85 12.90
N ALA A 81 6.90 18.54 11.62
CA ALA A 81 7.85 18.69 10.52
C ALA A 81 7.15 19.18 9.23
N PRO A 82 6.73 20.45 9.16
CA PRO A 82 5.98 20.99 8.02
C PRO A 82 6.88 21.28 6.79
N ASP A 83 7.48 20.23 6.21
CA ASP A 83 8.44 20.32 5.09
C ASP A 83 7.84 19.99 3.71
N PHE A 84 6.52 19.80 3.63
CA PHE A 84 5.75 19.70 2.40
C PHE A 84 5.33 21.09 1.89
N GLN A 85 5.39 21.30 0.57
CA GLN A 85 5.01 22.58 -0.04
C GLN A 85 3.51 22.56 -0.35
N VAL A 86 2.77 23.50 0.23
CA VAL A 86 1.33 23.70 -0.01
C VAL A 86 1.15 24.96 -0.86
N GLN A 87 0.21 24.95 -1.81
CA GLN A 87 -0.04 26.12 -2.66
C GLN A 87 -0.63 27.28 -1.86
N GLU A 88 -0.43 28.52 -2.33
CA GLU A 88 -0.97 29.69 -1.66
C GLU A 88 -2.50 29.64 -1.61
N GLY A 89 -3.07 29.81 -0.41
CA GLY A 89 -4.52 29.71 -0.17
C GLY A 89 -5.03 28.28 0.09
N GLU A 90 -4.18 27.26 0.05
CA GLU A 90 -4.54 25.87 0.30
C GLU A 90 -4.09 25.42 1.70
N SER A 91 -4.80 24.47 2.32
CA SER A 91 -4.38 23.84 3.58
C SER A 91 -3.63 22.53 3.31
N PHE A 92 -2.78 22.10 4.24
CA PHE A 92 -2.15 20.78 4.13
C PHE A 92 -3.18 19.64 4.08
N GLU A 93 -4.30 19.81 4.79
CA GLU A 93 -5.40 18.86 4.80
C GLU A 93 -6.01 18.68 3.41
N SER A 94 -6.38 19.77 2.73
CA SER A 94 -6.95 19.71 1.38
C SER A 94 -5.92 19.26 0.33
N ALA A 95 -4.66 19.66 0.47
CA ALA A 95 -3.59 19.36 -0.48
C ALA A 95 -3.11 17.90 -0.43
N ALA A 96 -3.05 17.31 0.76
CA ALA A 96 -2.34 16.05 1.00
C ALA A 96 -3.17 14.97 1.69
N VAL A 97 -4.04 15.33 2.63
CA VAL A 97 -4.79 14.36 3.44
C VAL A 97 -6.07 13.92 2.73
N GLU A 98 -6.91 14.87 2.34
CA GLU A 98 -8.19 14.61 1.67
C GLU A 98 -8.07 13.76 0.39
N PRO A 99 -7.09 13.95 -0.50
CA PRO A 99 -6.96 13.12 -1.68
C PRO A 99 -6.71 11.64 -1.34
N LEU A 100 -5.97 11.37 -0.26
CA LEU A 100 -5.65 10.01 0.17
C LEU A 100 -6.85 9.35 0.84
N THR A 101 -7.53 10.06 1.75
CA THR A 101 -8.74 9.54 2.40
C THR A 101 -9.85 9.31 1.39
N ARG A 102 -10.06 10.25 0.45
CA ARG A 102 -11.00 10.09 -0.68
C ARG A 102 -10.65 8.86 -1.52
N SER A 103 -9.37 8.62 -1.81
CA SER A 103 -8.97 7.42 -2.56
C SER A 103 -9.28 6.13 -1.80
N LEU A 104 -9.01 6.06 -0.49
CA LEU A 104 -9.34 4.89 0.35
C LEU A 104 -10.86 4.66 0.43
N LEU A 105 -11.63 5.74 0.52
CA LEU A 105 -13.08 5.74 0.65
C LEU A 105 -13.83 5.59 -0.69
N ASP A 106 -13.13 5.54 -1.82
CA ASP A 106 -13.74 5.32 -3.14
C ASP A 106 -14.54 4.01 -3.16
N ALA A 107 -15.84 4.09 -3.48
CA ALA A 107 -16.76 2.95 -3.51
C ALA A 107 -16.38 1.89 -4.56
N ARG A 108 -15.54 2.24 -5.54
CA ARG A 108 -15.02 1.29 -6.54
C ARG A 108 -13.98 0.31 -5.96
N ARG A 109 -13.49 0.54 -4.74
CA ARG A 109 -12.58 -0.39 -4.05
C ARG A 109 -13.37 -1.48 -3.35
N GLU A 110 -13.61 -2.57 -4.07
CA GLU A 110 -14.39 -3.71 -3.58
C GLU A 110 -13.65 -4.57 -2.53
N GLY A 111 -12.31 -4.47 -2.47
CA GLY A 111 -11.48 -5.22 -1.51
C GLY A 111 -10.19 -4.49 -1.13
N ALA A 112 -9.49 -5.05 -0.15
CA ALA A 112 -8.20 -4.53 0.30
C ALA A 112 -7.14 -4.69 -0.81
N PRO A 113 -6.31 -3.67 -1.10
CA PRO A 113 -5.24 -3.80 -2.06
C PRO A 113 -4.13 -4.71 -1.52
N PHE A 114 -3.32 -5.31 -2.39
CA PHE A 114 -2.15 -6.12 -1.97
C PHE A 114 -1.11 -5.33 -1.16
N THR A 115 -1.20 -3.99 -1.15
CA THR A 115 -0.37 -3.10 -0.34
C THR A 115 -0.96 -2.79 1.04
N VAL A 116 -2.11 -3.35 1.42
CA VAL A 116 -2.78 -3.04 2.69
C VAL A 116 -1.90 -3.31 3.91
N GLN A 117 -1.10 -4.39 3.88
CA GLN A 117 -0.11 -4.67 4.92
C GLN A 117 0.88 -3.52 5.06
N ARG A 118 1.48 -3.09 3.93
CA ARG A 118 2.46 -2.01 3.91
C ARG A 118 1.87 -0.69 4.37
N LEU A 119 0.62 -0.40 4.00
CA LEU A 119 -0.11 0.76 4.50
C LEU A 119 -0.25 0.70 6.03
N CYS A 120 -0.67 -0.44 6.57
CA CYS A 120 -0.81 -0.63 8.01
C CYS A 120 0.54 -0.52 8.75
N GLU A 121 1.65 -1.02 8.19
CA GLU A 121 2.99 -0.84 8.77
C GLU A 121 3.35 0.65 8.91
N LEU A 122 3.15 1.43 7.84
CA LEU A 122 3.41 2.87 7.85
C LEU A 122 2.55 3.61 8.87
N LEU A 123 1.30 3.18 9.06
CA LEU A 123 0.36 3.82 9.98
C LEU A 123 0.52 3.37 11.44
N ALA A 124 0.96 2.14 11.67
CA ALA A 124 1.23 1.60 13.00
C ALA A 124 2.53 2.17 13.59
N GLU A 125 3.57 2.33 12.78
CA GLU A 125 4.87 2.86 13.22
C GLU A 125 5.36 4.02 12.33
N PRO A 126 4.64 5.16 12.31
CA PRO A 126 4.92 6.28 11.42
C PRO A 126 6.34 6.83 11.54
N ARG A 127 6.85 6.88 12.78
CA ARG A 127 8.15 7.48 13.13
C ARG A 127 9.31 6.51 13.11
N GLY A 128 9.09 5.23 12.80
CA GLY A 128 10.16 4.25 12.72
C GLY A 128 11.15 4.58 11.60
N THR A 129 10.64 4.90 10.41
CA THR A 129 11.47 5.12 9.20
C THR A 129 11.55 6.59 8.78
N TYR A 130 10.50 7.39 9.02
CA TYR A 130 10.38 8.74 8.46
C TYR A 130 10.31 9.81 9.54
N LYS A 131 11.06 10.89 9.33
CA LYS A 131 11.05 12.11 10.18
C LYS A 131 10.59 13.37 9.43
N SER A 132 10.26 13.21 8.15
CA SER A 132 9.89 14.28 7.22
C SER A 132 8.47 14.03 6.74
N THR A 133 7.61 15.03 6.81
CA THR A 133 6.23 14.94 6.33
C THR A 133 6.21 14.62 4.85
N ARG A 134 7.03 15.30 4.05
CA ARG A 134 7.13 15.06 2.60
C ARG A 134 7.48 13.62 2.27
N LYS A 135 8.47 13.04 2.95
CA LYS A 135 8.91 11.66 2.69
C LYS A 135 7.87 10.64 3.14
N PHE A 136 7.28 10.86 4.31
CA PHE A 136 6.24 9.99 4.84
C PHE A 136 4.99 10.02 3.95
N LEU A 137 4.55 11.22 3.56
CA LEU A 137 3.43 11.42 2.64
C LEU A 137 3.66 10.68 1.31
N TYR A 138 4.86 10.78 0.73
CA TYR A 138 5.19 10.06 -0.51
C TYR A 138 5.06 8.54 -0.32
N ALA A 139 5.59 7.99 0.76
CA ALA A 139 5.47 6.57 1.06
C ALA A 139 4.00 6.13 1.21
N LEU A 140 3.19 6.94 1.91
CA LEU A 140 1.75 6.70 2.05
C LEU A 140 1.02 6.74 0.71
N GLN A 141 1.30 7.75 -0.12
CA GLN A 141 0.70 7.90 -1.45
C GLN A 141 0.95 6.67 -2.31
N ARG A 142 2.18 6.15 -2.32
CA ARG A 142 2.52 4.94 -3.08
C ARG A 142 1.77 3.70 -2.57
N ALA A 143 1.56 3.57 -1.26
CA ALA A 143 0.82 2.46 -0.68
C ALA A 143 -0.70 2.57 -0.96
N VAL A 144 -1.27 3.77 -0.83
CA VAL A 144 -2.71 4.02 -1.02
C VAL A 144 -3.12 3.94 -2.48
N LEU A 145 -2.35 4.50 -3.42
CA LEU A 145 -2.74 4.58 -4.84
C LEU A 145 -2.79 3.22 -5.55
N VAL A 146 -2.31 2.15 -4.92
CA VAL A 146 -2.53 0.79 -5.43
C VAL A 146 -3.98 0.40 -5.18
N THR A 147 -4.67 -0.01 -6.25
CA THR A 147 -6.09 -0.39 -6.24
C THR A 147 -6.33 -1.85 -6.58
N SER A 148 -5.32 -2.58 -7.08
CA SER A 148 -5.44 -4.00 -7.37
C SER A 148 -5.58 -4.80 -6.07
N THR A 149 -6.63 -5.59 -5.98
CA THR A 149 -6.91 -6.46 -4.82
C THR A 149 -6.12 -7.75 -4.91
N GLU A 150 -5.89 -8.41 -3.77
CA GLU A 150 -5.21 -9.72 -3.72
C GLU A 150 -5.97 -10.79 -4.50
N GLU A 151 -7.30 -10.71 -4.57
CA GLU A 151 -8.16 -11.64 -5.32
C GLU A 151 -8.06 -11.47 -6.84
N ALA A 152 -7.76 -10.24 -7.30
CA ALA A 152 -7.56 -9.94 -8.71
C ALA A 152 -6.18 -10.39 -9.22
N VAL A 153 -5.23 -10.61 -8.32
CA VAL A 153 -3.99 -11.32 -8.61
C VAL A 153 -4.34 -12.81 -8.53
N ALA A 154 -4.73 -13.39 -9.66
CA ALA A 154 -4.92 -14.84 -9.78
C ALA A 154 -3.79 -15.57 -9.02
N PRO A 155 -4.09 -16.68 -8.29
CA PRO A 155 -3.07 -17.38 -7.54
C PRO A 155 -1.87 -17.58 -8.44
N PHE A 156 -0.72 -17.09 -7.99
CA PHE A 156 0.51 -17.20 -8.73
C PHE A 156 0.78 -18.69 -8.89
N ASP A 157 0.39 -19.22 -10.05
CA ASP A 157 0.59 -20.61 -10.37
C ASP A 157 2.08 -20.74 -10.67
N ALA A 158 2.83 -21.01 -9.61
CA ALA A 158 4.27 -21.18 -9.65
C ALA A 158 4.65 -22.31 -10.63
N GLU A 159 3.75 -23.28 -10.83
CA GLU A 159 3.94 -24.38 -11.77
C GLU A 159 3.69 -23.92 -13.21
N ALA A 160 2.67 -23.10 -13.47
CA ALA A 160 2.46 -22.47 -14.77
C ALA A 160 3.58 -21.48 -15.13
N LEU A 161 4.10 -20.71 -14.17
CA LEU A 161 5.25 -19.84 -14.40
C LEU A 161 6.53 -20.66 -14.64
N ALA A 162 6.77 -21.71 -13.85
CA ALA A 162 7.91 -22.60 -14.06
C ALA A 162 7.83 -23.27 -15.45
N ALA A 163 6.64 -23.69 -15.88
CA ALA A 163 6.40 -24.23 -17.21
C ALA A 163 6.63 -23.18 -18.32
N ALA A 164 6.17 -21.93 -18.14
CA ALA A 164 6.40 -20.85 -19.09
C ALA A 164 7.88 -20.45 -19.21
N VAL A 165 8.61 -20.43 -18.09
CA VAL A 165 10.06 -20.18 -18.06
C VAL A 165 10.83 -21.33 -18.70
N ALA A 166 10.43 -22.59 -18.44
CA ALA A 166 11.01 -23.76 -19.09
C ALA A 166 10.75 -23.76 -20.61
N ALA A 167 9.54 -23.38 -21.04
CA ALA A 167 9.19 -23.23 -22.45
C ALA A 167 10.00 -22.11 -23.13
N ALA A 168 10.25 -21.00 -22.42
CA ALA A 168 11.09 -19.92 -22.91
C ALA A 168 12.59 -20.30 -22.99
N GLY A 169 13.05 -21.21 -22.11
CA GLY A 169 14.41 -21.76 -22.12
C GLY A 169 14.66 -22.84 -23.19
N ALA A 170 13.61 -23.38 -23.81
CA ALA A 170 13.71 -24.44 -24.82
C ALA A 170 13.99 -23.92 -26.25
N GLY A 171 14.14 -22.61 -26.43
CA GLY A 171 14.62 -22.00 -27.68
C GLY A 171 16.11 -22.25 -27.88
N GLY A 172 16.49 -23.46 -28.27
CA GLY A 172 17.86 -23.80 -28.65
C GLY A 172 18.40 -22.81 -29.69
N ALA A 173 19.52 -22.17 -29.36
CA ALA A 173 20.25 -21.31 -30.28
C ALA A 173 20.58 -22.10 -31.57
N PRO A 174 20.22 -21.61 -32.77
CA PRO A 174 20.69 -22.25 -33.98
C PRO A 174 22.20 -22.10 -34.06
N ALA A 175 22.87 -23.24 -34.24
CA ALA A 175 24.32 -23.34 -34.36
C ALA A 175 24.89 -22.29 -35.32
N GLY A 176 25.96 -21.63 -34.86
CA GLY A 176 26.59 -20.51 -35.55
C GLY A 176 26.96 -20.83 -37.00
N ARG A 177 26.26 -20.18 -37.93
CA ARG A 177 26.76 -19.98 -39.29
C ARG A 177 27.65 -18.75 -39.26
N LYS A 178 28.96 -18.93 -39.39
CA LYS A 178 29.94 -17.84 -39.49
C LYS A 178 29.51 -16.91 -40.63
N ARG A 179 28.91 -15.76 -40.30
CA ARG A 179 28.68 -14.68 -41.26
C ARG A 179 30.05 -14.07 -41.57
N LYS A 180 30.53 -14.29 -42.79
CA LYS A 180 31.73 -13.64 -43.32
C LYS A 180 31.46 -12.13 -43.30
N LEU A 181 32.31 -11.38 -42.61
CA LEU A 181 32.24 -9.92 -42.56
C LEU A 181 32.40 -9.39 -43.99
N PRO A 182 31.55 -8.46 -44.47
CA PRO A 182 31.77 -7.80 -45.76
C PRO A 182 33.15 -7.10 -45.77
N PRO A 183 33.86 -7.10 -46.92
CA PRO A 183 35.25 -6.65 -47.01
C PRO A 183 35.46 -5.15 -46.73
N GLU A 184 34.38 -4.38 -46.62
CA GLU A 184 34.40 -2.91 -46.51
C GLU A 184 34.70 -2.38 -45.09
N LEU A 185 34.86 -3.25 -44.08
CA LEU A 185 35.12 -2.84 -42.68
C LEU A 185 36.45 -3.33 -42.10
N SER A 186 37.33 -3.88 -42.93
CA SER A 186 38.71 -4.18 -42.55
C SER A 186 39.65 -3.22 -43.27
N ASN A 187 39.81 -2.01 -42.72
CA ASN A 187 41.12 -1.37 -42.62
C ASN A 187 41.02 -0.04 -41.88
N GLY A 188 41.50 -0.07 -40.63
CA GLY A 188 41.74 1.09 -39.80
C GLY A 188 42.89 0.79 -38.84
N VAL A 189 44.10 0.63 -39.38
CA VAL A 189 45.34 0.81 -38.60
C VAL A 189 46.29 1.69 -39.43
N VAL A 190 46.60 2.82 -38.82
CA VAL A 190 47.64 3.80 -39.10
C VAL A 190 49.01 3.29 -38.69
N SER A 191 50.06 3.64 -39.45
CA SER A 191 51.46 3.93 -39.02
C SER A 191 52.23 4.40 -40.26
N SER A 192 52.66 5.67 -40.35
CA SER A 192 53.93 6.25 -39.85
C SER A 192 55.01 6.26 -40.94
N GLU A 193 55.24 7.44 -41.52
CA GLU A 193 56.55 8.10 -41.71
C GLU A 193 56.31 9.60 -41.95
#